data_AF-A0A136KJ17-F1
#
_entry.id   AF-A0A136KJ17-F1
#
_cell.length_a   1.000
_cell.length_b   1.000
_cell.length_c   1.000
_cell.angle_alpha   90.00
_cell.angle_beta   90.00
_cell.angle_gamma   90.00
#
_symmetry.space_group_name_H-M   'P 1'
#
loop_
_entity.id
_entity.type
_entity.pdbx_description
1 polymer ?
#
loop_
_entity_poly.entity_id
_entity_poly.type
_entity_poly.pdbx_seq_one_letter_code
_entity_poly.pdbx_strand_id
1 'polypeptide(L)'
;MGDPEEQCTGSAWQNGNLGQSQAHYQEGDTVPYRAIIANAQLGEEYTVTIEWDTTKDGKHAIDYLKTFNATEETADPCTGVAGAICGGPTLEPIPNDPNVVSEGVTPSGGSFTTYNGHVTNVSGYTRTGSYEGSSSTKIVITIAPNADGSIVLAWGGHIATRADWGADSSAVAIPGSPYHMRLVGFSCSNPTNCSVGNQDRSLSSEAIIFPAHVTITKLAVPQSEQRFLHSPQLALD
;
A
#
# COMPACT_ATOMS: atom_id res chain seq x y z
N MET A 1 -11.38 -13.23 -17.78
CA MET A 1 -11.64 -13.64 -16.40
C MET A 1 -10.28 -13.93 -15.81
N GLY A 2 -9.78 -13.01 -14.97
CA GLY A 2 -8.54 -13.24 -14.24
C GLY A 2 -8.78 -14.32 -13.19
N ASP A 3 -7.72 -15.04 -12.82
CA ASP A 3 -7.79 -15.98 -11.71
C ASP A 3 -8.18 -15.23 -10.42
N PRO A 4 -8.87 -15.89 -9.47
CA PRO A 4 -9.26 -15.25 -8.22
C PRO A 4 -8.01 -14.81 -7.44
N GLU A 5 -8.09 -13.66 -6.77
CA GLU A 5 -7.02 -13.13 -5.91
C GLU A 5 -6.51 -14.20 -4.94
N GLU A 6 -5.20 -14.49 -4.99
CA GLU A 6 -4.56 -15.41 -4.05
C GLU A 6 -4.51 -14.73 -2.68
N GLN A 7 -5.45 -15.10 -1.80
CA GLN A 7 -5.58 -14.54 -0.46
C GLN A 7 -4.30 -14.77 0.36
N CYS A 8 -3.84 -13.76 1.12
CA CYS A 8 -2.72 -13.86 2.08
C CYS A 8 -3.05 -14.76 3.28
N THR A 9 -3.19 -16.05 3.01
CA THR A 9 -3.38 -17.14 3.97
C THR A 9 -2.33 -18.22 3.74
N GLY A 10 -1.96 -18.97 4.78
CA GLY A 10 -0.98 -20.05 4.67
C GLY A 10 0.38 -19.59 4.09
N SER A 11 0.83 -20.27 3.04
CA SER A 11 2.11 -19.99 2.36
C SER A 11 2.11 -18.71 1.51
N ALA A 12 0.97 -18.01 1.36
CA ALA A 12 0.88 -16.76 0.59
C ALA A 12 1.60 -15.59 1.27
N TRP A 13 1.87 -15.68 2.58
CA TRP A 13 2.88 -14.83 3.20
C TRP A 13 4.27 -15.25 2.72
N GLN A 14 4.73 -14.72 1.59
CA GLN A 14 6.08 -14.98 1.02
C GLN A 14 7.11 -13.84 1.16
N ASN A 15 8.34 -14.16 1.61
CA ASN A 15 9.46 -13.22 1.51
C ASN A 15 9.96 -13.17 0.05
N GLY A 16 9.88 -12.00 -0.59
CA GLY A 16 10.30 -11.79 -1.98
C GLY A 16 9.35 -10.86 -2.73
N ASN A 17 9.55 -10.72 -4.05
CA ASN A 17 8.63 -9.97 -4.91
C ASN A 17 7.33 -10.76 -5.09
N LEU A 18 6.14 -10.13 -4.93
CA LEU A 18 4.91 -10.66 -5.52
C LEU A 18 5.01 -10.34 -7.02
N GLY A 19 5.43 -11.33 -7.80
CA GLY A 19 5.47 -11.19 -9.26
C GLY A 19 4.05 -11.15 -9.85
N GLN A 20 3.96 -10.77 -11.13
CA GLN A 20 2.70 -10.72 -11.92
C GLN A 20 1.82 -11.97 -11.85
N SER A 21 2.40 -13.14 -11.56
CA SER A 21 1.67 -14.41 -11.47
C SER A 21 1.08 -14.69 -10.08
N GLN A 22 1.30 -13.83 -9.08
CA GLN A 22 0.98 -14.13 -7.67
C GLN A 22 0.12 -13.08 -6.97
N ALA A 23 -0.05 -11.87 -7.51
CA ALA A 23 -1.05 -10.96 -7.00
C ALA A 23 -1.70 -10.12 -8.11
N HIS A 24 -2.95 -9.76 -7.85
CA HIS A 24 -3.90 -9.22 -8.81
C HIS A 24 -4.53 -7.92 -8.30
N TYR A 25 -3.72 -7.02 -7.73
CA TYR A 25 -4.22 -5.75 -7.23
C TYR A 25 -4.47 -4.75 -8.36
N GLN A 26 -5.32 -3.77 -8.10
CA GLN A 26 -5.63 -2.66 -8.98
C GLN A 26 -5.44 -1.34 -8.22
N GLU A 27 -5.56 -0.22 -8.92
CA GLU A 27 -5.65 1.08 -8.25
C GLU A 27 -6.82 1.10 -7.26
N GLY A 28 -6.56 1.57 -6.04
CA GLY A 28 -7.53 1.61 -4.94
C GLY A 28 -7.49 0.39 -4.03
N ASP A 29 -6.84 -0.69 -4.45
CA ASP A 29 -6.64 -1.84 -3.59
C ASP A 29 -5.62 -1.56 -2.50
N THR A 30 -5.67 -2.40 -1.47
CA THR A 30 -4.79 -2.34 -0.31
C THR A 30 -3.97 -3.61 -0.22
N VAL A 31 -2.66 -3.46 -0.28
CA VAL A 31 -1.72 -4.57 -0.12
C VAL A 31 -1.50 -4.81 1.38
N PRO A 32 -1.72 -6.03 1.92
CA PRO A 32 -1.47 -6.35 3.31
C PRO A 32 0.04 -6.51 3.60
N TYR A 33 0.46 -6.01 4.75
CA TYR A 33 1.82 -6.13 5.28
C TYR A 33 1.78 -6.55 6.75
N ARG A 34 2.86 -7.21 7.21
CA ARG A 34 3.03 -7.57 8.62
C ARG A 34 4.49 -7.53 9.07
N ALA A 35 4.69 -7.34 10.36
CA ALA A 35 5.96 -7.52 11.07
C ALA A 35 5.76 -8.46 12.26
N ILE A 36 6.73 -9.36 12.51
CA ILE A 36 6.72 -10.29 13.64
C ILE A 36 7.91 -9.97 14.54
N ILE A 37 7.63 -9.50 15.75
CA ILE A 37 8.64 -9.28 16.78
C ILE A 37 8.72 -10.56 17.60
N ALA A 38 9.85 -11.26 17.56
CA ALA A 38 10.04 -12.52 18.27
C ALA A 38 10.63 -12.28 19.66
N ASN A 39 10.35 -13.20 20.59
CA ASN A 39 10.87 -13.19 21.96
C ASN A 39 10.60 -11.87 22.71
N ALA A 40 9.48 -11.22 22.42
CA ALA A 40 9.06 -10.02 23.11
C ALA A 40 8.78 -10.33 24.59
N GLN A 41 9.20 -9.43 25.48
CA GLN A 41 9.10 -9.62 26.93
C GLN A 41 8.18 -8.58 27.55
N LEU A 42 7.28 -9.04 28.41
CA LEU A 42 6.35 -8.17 29.12
C LEU A 42 7.13 -7.09 29.90
N GLY A 43 6.69 -5.83 29.76
CA GLY A 43 7.33 -4.68 30.39
C GLY A 43 8.41 -3.99 29.55
N GLU A 44 8.77 -4.54 28.39
CA GLU A 44 9.64 -3.89 27.42
C GLU A 44 8.83 -3.11 26.36
N GLU A 45 9.51 -2.21 25.64
CA GLU A 45 8.96 -1.53 24.47
C GLU A 45 9.79 -1.82 23.22
N TYR A 46 9.11 -1.82 22.07
CA TYR A 46 9.69 -2.09 20.76
C TYR A 46 9.27 -1.00 19.79
N THR A 47 10.18 -0.55 18.93
CA THR A 47 9.85 0.39 17.86
C THR A 47 10.06 -0.26 16.49
N VAL A 48 9.13 0.02 15.59
CA VAL A 48 9.15 -0.44 14.19
C VAL A 48 9.04 0.78 13.30
N THR A 49 10.01 0.99 12.42
CA THR A 49 9.94 2.04 11.38
C THR A 49 9.61 1.42 10.05
N ILE A 50 8.44 1.75 9.53
CA ILE A 50 8.01 1.36 8.17
C ILE A 50 8.23 2.55 7.23
N GLU A 51 8.65 2.25 6.00
CA GLU A 51 8.84 3.23 4.93
C GLU A 51 8.31 2.66 3.60
N TRP A 52 7.70 3.51 2.79
CA TRP A 52 7.25 3.15 1.45
C TRP A 52 7.59 4.22 0.42
N ASP A 53 7.68 3.81 -0.84
CA ASP A 53 7.85 4.72 -1.97
C ASP A 53 6.50 5.34 -2.34
N THR A 54 6.39 6.65 -2.15
CA THR A 54 5.15 7.42 -2.32
C THR A 54 4.99 7.90 -3.76
N THR A 55 6.09 8.37 -4.36
CA THR A 55 6.11 8.77 -5.77
C THR A 55 7.33 8.27 -6.53
N LYS A 56 7.16 8.08 -7.84
CA LYS A 56 8.23 7.86 -8.81
C LYS A 56 8.02 8.79 -9.99
N ASP A 57 9.00 9.66 -10.23
CA ASP A 57 9.01 10.62 -11.34
C ASP A 57 7.69 11.41 -11.47
N GLY A 58 7.16 11.90 -10.34
CA GLY A 58 5.95 12.73 -10.32
C GLY A 58 4.63 11.97 -10.12
N LYS A 59 4.68 10.63 -10.09
CA LYS A 59 3.49 9.78 -10.11
C LYS A 59 3.35 9.00 -8.82
N HIS A 60 2.14 8.91 -8.30
CA HIS A 60 1.82 8.31 -7.01
C HIS A 60 1.70 6.80 -7.09
N ALA A 61 2.23 6.14 -6.07
CA ALA A 61 2.38 4.71 -5.98
C ALA A 61 1.56 4.14 -4.81
N ILE A 62 2.20 3.98 -3.63
CA ILE A 62 1.48 3.80 -2.38
C ILE A 62 1.32 5.19 -1.78
N ASP A 63 0.09 5.70 -1.71
CA ASP A 63 -0.15 7.08 -1.27
C ASP A 63 -0.34 7.17 0.25
N TYR A 64 -1.10 6.26 0.86
CA TYR A 64 -1.32 6.25 2.30
C TYR A 64 -1.50 4.83 2.87
N LEU A 65 -1.50 4.73 4.21
CA LEU A 65 -1.66 3.48 4.94
C LEU A 65 -3.14 3.21 5.30
N LYS A 66 -3.51 1.94 5.35
CA LYS A 66 -4.86 1.46 5.68
C LYS A 66 -4.81 0.21 6.57
N THR A 67 -5.97 -0.34 6.95
CA THR A 67 -6.04 -1.67 7.59
C THR A 67 -5.62 -2.75 6.60
N PHE A 68 -4.85 -3.74 7.04
CA PHE A 68 -4.23 -4.76 6.17
C PHE A 68 -5.25 -5.55 5.33
N ASN A 69 -6.40 -5.91 5.88
CA ASN A 69 -7.44 -6.70 5.22
C ASN A 69 -8.51 -5.85 4.51
N ALA A 70 -8.17 -4.61 4.11
CA ALA A 70 -9.13 -3.73 3.46
C ALA A 70 -9.54 -4.18 2.05
N THR A 71 -8.66 -4.87 1.33
CA THR A 71 -8.98 -5.56 0.05
C THR A 71 -9.06 -7.06 0.28
N GLU A 72 -8.04 -7.64 0.91
CA GLU A 72 -8.03 -9.07 1.22
C GLU A 72 -8.71 -9.37 2.56
N GLU A 73 -10.04 -9.48 2.54
CA GLU A 73 -10.85 -9.66 3.76
C GLU A 73 -10.44 -10.89 4.59
N THR A 74 -9.89 -11.92 3.96
CA THR A 74 -9.49 -13.17 4.63
C THR A 74 -8.00 -13.25 4.98
N ALA A 75 -7.23 -12.18 4.73
CA ALA A 75 -5.83 -12.13 5.10
C ALA A 75 -5.65 -12.46 6.59
N ASP A 76 -4.67 -13.32 6.90
CA ASP A 76 -4.38 -13.74 8.27
C ASP A 76 -2.93 -13.41 8.64
N PRO A 77 -2.67 -12.28 9.31
CA PRO A 77 -1.33 -11.86 9.72
C PRO A 77 -0.66 -12.84 10.68
N CYS A 78 -1.43 -13.75 11.27
CA CYS A 78 -1.01 -14.66 12.30
C CYS A 78 -0.60 -16.04 11.78
N THR A 79 -0.86 -16.31 10.50
CA THR A 79 -0.44 -17.54 9.83
C THR A 79 1.07 -17.79 9.99
N GLY A 80 1.43 -18.99 10.45
CA GLY A 80 2.82 -19.41 10.59
C GLY A 80 3.54 -18.84 11.82
N VAL A 81 2.84 -18.13 12.70
CA VAL A 81 3.39 -17.66 13.97
C VAL A 81 3.12 -18.70 15.06
N ALA A 82 4.18 -19.13 15.75
CA ALA A 82 4.07 -20.13 16.80
C ALA A 82 3.45 -19.55 18.08
N GLY A 83 2.65 -20.36 18.79
CA GLY A 83 1.99 -20.00 20.04
C GLY A 83 0.56 -19.48 19.85
N ALA A 84 -0.24 -19.54 20.92
CA ALA A 84 -1.64 -19.09 20.92
C ALA A 84 -1.75 -17.56 21.10
N ILE A 85 -0.99 -16.80 20.31
CA ILE A 85 -0.91 -15.33 20.41
C ILE A 85 -1.98 -14.62 19.56
N CYS A 86 -2.70 -15.36 18.71
CA CYS A 86 -3.54 -14.85 17.63
C CYS A 86 -5.01 -14.67 17.99
N GLY A 87 -5.31 -14.43 19.28
CA GLY A 87 -6.66 -14.15 19.76
C GLY A 87 -6.81 -12.67 20.13
N GLY A 88 -7.87 -12.02 19.64
CA GLY A 88 -8.28 -10.68 20.09
C GLY A 88 -7.23 -9.60 19.84
N PRO A 89 -7.07 -9.12 18.59
CA PRO A 89 -6.12 -8.06 18.31
C PRO A 89 -6.54 -6.74 18.96
N THR A 90 -5.56 -5.89 19.24
CA THR A 90 -5.80 -4.47 19.51
C THR A 90 -5.71 -3.67 18.22
N LEU A 91 -6.54 -2.64 18.10
CA LEU A 91 -6.58 -1.76 16.93
C LEU A 91 -6.16 -0.35 17.35
N GLU A 92 -5.13 0.18 16.70
CA GLU A 92 -4.73 1.58 16.86
C GLU A 92 -5.03 2.34 15.56
N PRO A 93 -5.79 3.44 15.59
CA PRO A 93 -6.07 4.24 14.41
C PRO A 93 -4.79 4.70 13.69
N ILE A 94 -4.78 4.54 12.37
CA ILE A 94 -3.73 5.11 11.53
C ILE A 94 -4.04 6.61 11.36
N PRO A 95 -3.13 7.52 11.73
CA PRO A 95 -3.34 8.95 11.53
C PRO A 95 -3.40 9.27 10.03
N ASN A 96 -4.19 10.27 9.63
CA ASN A 96 -4.16 10.71 8.23
C ASN A 96 -2.80 11.33 7.90
N ASP A 97 -2.21 10.97 6.75
CA ASP A 97 -0.96 11.60 6.28
C ASP A 97 -1.23 13.05 5.85
N PRO A 98 -0.68 14.05 6.58
CA PRO A 98 -0.91 15.45 6.24
C PRO A 98 -0.35 15.84 4.88
N ASN A 99 0.65 15.11 4.34
CA ASN A 99 1.21 15.38 3.02
C ASN A 99 0.22 15.03 1.90
N VAL A 100 -0.59 14.00 2.09
CA VAL A 100 -1.60 13.57 1.13
C VAL A 100 -2.85 14.45 1.26
N VAL A 101 -3.23 14.77 2.51
CA VAL A 101 -4.33 15.70 2.80
C VAL A 101 -4.09 17.09 2.22
N SER A 102 -2.84 17.58 2.23
CA SER A 102 -2.51 18.89 1.65
C SER A 102 -2.68 18.95 0.13
N GLU A 103 -2.64 17.80 -0.56
CA GLU A 103 -2.88 17.69 -2.00
C GLU A 103 -4.37 17.48 -2.34
N GLY A 104 -5.26 17.53 -1.33
CA GLY A 104 -6.71 17.42 -1.52
C GLY A 104 -7.24 15.98 -1.51
N VAL A 105 -6.38 14.99 -1.29
CA VAL A 105 -6.78 13.59 -1.12
C VAL A 105 -7.32 13.38 0.29
N THR A 106 -8.39 12.60 0.43
CA THR A 106 -8.94 12.22 1.74
C THR A 106 -8.64 10.75 2.00
N PRO A 107 -7.61 10.41 2.79
CA PRO A 107 -7.27 9.02 3.08
C PRO A 107 -8.46 8.27 3.65
N SER A 108 -8.74 7.08 3.10
CA SER A 108 -9.64 6.15 3.75
C SER A 108 -8.93 5.62 5.00
N GLY A 109 -9.38 6.04 6.18
CA GLY A 109 -8.74 5.68 7.46
C GLY A 109 -8.61 4.16 7.67
N GLY A 110 -7.83 3.78 8.67
CA GLY A 110 -7.60 2.37 8.98
C GLY A 110 -7.01 2.19 10.37
N SER A 111 -6.56 0.98 10.67
CA SER A 111 -5.91 0.68 11.95
C SER A 111 -4.70 -0.22 11.79
N PHE A 112 -3.66 0.08 12.55
CA PHE A 112 -2.63 -0.90 12.89
C PHE A 112 -3.29 -1.99 13.73
N THR A 113 -3.18 -3.24 13.27
CA THR A 113 -3.72 -4.41 13.97
C THR A 113 -2.59 -5.13 14.65
N THR A 114 -2.65 -5.23 15.98
CA THR A 114 -1.57 -5.84 16.79
C THR A 114 -2.08 -7.03 17.58
N TYR A 115 -1.38 -8.15 17.50
CA TYR A 115 -1.63 -9.38 18.27
C TYR A 115 -0.57 -9.57 19.35
N ASN A 116 -0.99 -10.01 20.54
CA ASN A 116 -0.14 -10.14 21.74
C ASN A 116 0.64 -8.85 22.13
N GLY A 117 0.13 -7.70 21.73
CA GLY A 117 0.67 -6.40 22.09
C GLY A 117 -0.32 -5.30 21.75
N HIS A 118 0.04 -4.07 22.06
CA HIS A 118 -0.72 -2.87 21.71
C HIS A 118 0.22 -1.72 21.34
N VAL A 119 -0.24 -0.84 20.46
CA VAL A 119 0.52 0.35 20.09
C VAL A 119 0.45 1.35 21.25
N THR A 120 1.60 1.86 21.68
CA THR A 120 1.71 2.89 22.73
C THR A 120 1.93 4.28 22.16
N ASN A 121 2.50 4.37 20.95
CA ASN A 121 2.73 5.62 20.25
C ASN A 121 2.85 5.42 18.74
N VAL A 122 2.38 6.42 17.98
CA VAL A 122 2.57 6.52 16.53
C VAL A 122 3.18 7.89 16.25
N SER A 123 4.30 7.94 15.53
CA SER A 123 4.94 9.20 15.15
C SER A 123 4.15 9.96 14.08
N GLY A 124 4.52 11.22 13.85
CA GLY A 124 4.16 11.88 12.59
C GLY A 124 4.86 11.24 11.38
N TYR A 125 4.31 11.48 10.19
CA TYR A 125 4.90 11.07 8.93
C TYR A 125 6.14 11.89 8.59
N THR A 126 7.17 11.26 8.05
CA THR A 126 8.35 11.94 7.50
C THR A 126 8.52 11.56 6.03
N ARG A 127 8.56 12.55 5.14
CA ARG A 127 8.80 12.34 3.70
C ARG A 127 10.23 12.72 3.32
N THR A 128 10.87 11.88 2.54
CA THR A 128 12.11 12.19 1.82
C THR A 128 11.80 12.39 0.34
N GLY A 129 12.40 13.41 -0.29
CA GLY A 129 12.11 13.78 -1.68
C GLY A 129 10.85 14.65 -1.82
N SER A 130 10.31 14.72 -3.03
CA SER A 130 9.11 15.51 -3.37
C SER A 130 8.15 14.74 -4.26
N TYR A 131 6.88 15.12 -4.23
CA TYR A 131 5.86 14.52 -5.10
C TYR A 131 6.04 14.84 -6.57
N GLU A 132 6.72 15.94 -6.92
CA GLU A 132 7.12 16.22 -8.31
C GLU A 132 8.19 15.25 -8.85
N GLY A 133 8.93 14.59 -7.96
CA GLY A 133 9.99 13.66 -8.28
C GLY A 133 9.74 12.27 -7.70
N SER A 134 10.82 11.63 -7.25
CA SER A 134 10.71 10.41 -6.44
C SER A 134 10.69 10.76 -4.97
N SER A 135 9.81 10.11 -4.20
CA SER A 135 9.72 10.32 -2.77
C SER A 135 9.38 9.03 -2.01
N SER A 136 9.73 9.01 -0.73
CA SER A 136 9.37 7.95 0.20
C SER A 136 8.83 8.56 1.48
N THR A 137 7.86 7.93 2.11
CA THR A 137 7.29 8.33 3.39
C THR A 137 7.56 7.25 4.43
N LYS A 138 7.86 7.65 5.67
CA LYS A 138 8.03 6.75 6.81
C LYS A 138 7.22 7.17 8.03
N ILE A 139 6.93 6.19 8.88
CA ILE A 139 6.29 6.37 10.19
C ILE A 139 6.89 5.37 11.20
N VAL A 140 6.95 5.77 12.47
CA VAL A 140 7.45 4.95 13.57
C VAL A 140 6.28 4.54 14.46
N ILE A 141 6.20 3.25 14.75
CA ILE A 141 5.21 2.64 15.63
C ILE A 141 5.93 2.09 16.87
N THR A 142 5.52 2.51 18.06
CA THR A 142 5.98 1.96 19.34
C THR A 142 4.95 0.98 19.88
N ILE A 143 5.38 -0.19 20.32
CA ILE A 143 4.52 -1.30 20.73
C ILE A 143 5.01 -1.87 22.07
N ALA A 144 4.07 -2.16 22.96
CA ALA A 144 4.31 -2.91 24.18
C ALA A 144 3.64 -4.32 24.11
N PRO A 145 4.30 -5.39 24.57
CA PRO A 145 3.71 -6.72 24.62
C PRO A 145 2.65 -6.83 25.70
N ASN A 146 1.61 -7.65 25.46
CA ASN A 146 0.62 -7.99 26.47
C ASN A 146 1.04 -9.21 27.31
N ALA A 147 1.91 -10.05 26.77
CA ALA A 147 2.56 -11.18 27.44
C ALA A 147 3.89 -11.51 26.76
N ASP A 148 4.73 -12.28 27.45
CA ASP A 148 5.94 -12.85 26.85
C ASP A 148 5.58 -13.70 25.63
N GLY A 149 6.30 -13.52 24.52
CA GLY A 149 6.04 -14.25 23.28
C GLY A 149 6.30 -13.43 22.03
N SER A 150 5.74 -13.84 20.90
CA SER A 150 5.84 -13.03 19.68
C SER A 150 4.73 -11.98 19.61
N ILE A 151 4.99 -10.84 18.99
CA ILE A 151 3.99 -9.84 18.60
C ILE A 151 3.86 -9.87 17.09
N VAL A 152 2.63 -9.72 16.60
CA VAL A 152 2.35 -9.49 15.19
C VAL A 152 1.75 -8.11 15.01
N LEU A 153 2.39 -7.26 14.20
CA LEU A 153 1.84 -5.98 13.74
C LEU A 153 1.42 -6.13 12.28
N ALA A 154 0.22 -5.69 11.91
CA ALA A 154 -0.27 -5.70 10.53
C ALA A 154 -0.83 -4.34 10.09
N TRP A 155 -0.59 -3.98 8.83
CA TRP A 155 -1.07 -2.75 8.18
C TRP A 155 -1.25 -2.99 6.69
N GLY A 156 -1.88 -2.05 5.99
CA GLY A 156 -2.07 -2.07 4.55
C GLY A 156 -1.45 -0.84 3.88
N GLY A 157 -1.02 -0.97 2.63
CA GLY A 157 -0.65 0.16 1.77
C GLY A 157 -1.69 0.33 0.67
N HIS A 158 -2.32 1.50 0.60
CA HIS A 158 -3.30 1.82 -0.43
C HIS A 158 -2.59 2.17 -1.74
N ILE A 159 -3.06 1.59 -2.84
CA ILE A 159 -2.54 1.84 -4.19
C ILE A 159 -3.23 3.10 -4.73
N ALA A 160 -2.42 4.11 -5.07
CA ALA A 160 -2.86 5.41 -5.54
C ALA A 160 -3.82 5.30 -6.73
N THR A 161 -4.93 6.03 -6.66
CA THR A 161 -5.95 6.05 -7.71
C THR A 161 -5.84 7.28 -8.60
N ARG A 162 -6.29 7.15 -9.84
CA ARG A 162 -6.49 8.30 -10.72
C ARG A 162 -7.58 9.26 -10.25
N ALA A 163 -8.48 8.82 -9.36
CA ALA A 163 -9.51 9.69 -8.80
C ALA A 163 -8.90 10.69 -7.82
N ASP A 164 -7.87 10.26 -7.08
CA ASP A 164 -7.14 11.09 -6.14
C ASP A 164 -6.06 11.94 -6.84
N TRP A 165 -5.32 11.34 -7.79
CA TRP A 165 -4.09 11.94 -8.32
C TRP A 165 -4.19 12.39 -9.78
N GLY A 166 -5.25 12.04 -10.50
CA GLY A 166 -5.41 12.31 -11.92
C GLY A 166 -4.91 11.17 -12.82
N ALA A 167 -5.35 11.18 -14.08
CA ALA A 167 -5.21 10.04 -15.01
C ALA A 167 -3.76 9.62 -15.32
N ASP A 168 -2.82 10.56 -15.31
CA ASP A 168 -1.40 10.32 -15.67
C ASP A 168 -0.45 10.32 -14.47
N SER A 169 -1.00 10.43 -13.26
CA SER A 169 -0.26 10.72 -12.02
C SER A 169 -0.51 9.67 -10.92
N SER A 170 -1.19 8.58 -11.22
CA SER A 170 -1.47 7.48 -10.30
C SER A 170 -0.67 6.21 -10.63
N ALA A 171 -0.88 5.13 -9.87
CA ALA A 171 -0.04 3.93 -9.93
C ALA A 171 -0.04 3.27 -11.31
N VAL A 172 -1.16 3.34 -12.06
CA VAL A 172 -1.28 2.79 -13.42
C VAL A 172 -0.35 3.47 -14.42
N ALA A 173 0.02 4.73 -14.17
CA ALA A 173 0.81 5.53 -15.09
C ALA A 173 2.32 5.23 -15.01
N ILE A 174 2.73 4.28 -14.17
CA ILE A 174 4.13 4.01 -13.90
C ILE A 174 4.49 2.58 -14.31
N PRO A 175 5.39 2.41 -15.28
CA PRO A 175 5.72 1.09 -15.82
C PRO A 175 6.63 0.28 -14.89
N GLY A 176 6.46 -1.04 -14.88
CA GLY A 176 7.39 -1.99 -14.25
C GLY A 176 7.37 -2.03 -12.72
N SER A 177 6.32 -1.48 -12.10
CA SER A 177 6.01 -1.62 -10.68
C SER A 177 7.20 -1.51 -9.69
N PRO A 178 7.91 -0.36 -9.64
CA PRO A 178 9.12 -0.20 -8.86
C PRO A 178 8.91 0.19 -7.38
N TYR A 179 7.74 -0.02 -6.76
CA TYR A 179 7.50 0.51 -5.39
C TYR A 179 7.69 -0.53 -4.31
N HIS A 180 8.25 -0.07 -3.21
CA HIS A 180 8.56 -0.91 -2.07
C HIS A 180 7.85 -0.39 -0.83
N MET A 181 7.37 -1.32 -0.01
CA MET A 181 7.18 -1.13 1.43
C MET A 181 8.35 -1.83 2.11
N ARG A 182 8.91 -1.27 3.18
CA ARG A 182 10.10 -1.79 3.86
C ARG A 182 10.13 -1.45 5.34
N LEU A 183 10.78 -2.31 6.11
CA LEU A 183 11.17 -2.04 7.49
C LEU A 183 12.57 -1.43 7.49
N VAL A 184 12.69 -0.16 7.87
CA VAL A 184 13.97 0.59 7.82
C VAL A 184 14.58 0.83 9.19
N GLY A 185 13.88 0.41 10.26
CA GLY A 185 14.38 0.54 11.61
C GLY A 185 13.63 -0.36 12.58
N PHE A 186 14.38 -0.93 13.51
CA PHE A 186 13.86 -1.68 14.65
C PHE A 186 14.71 -1.37 15.87
N SER A 187 14.07 -1.11 17.00
CA SER A 187 14.76 -1.00 18.29
C SER A 187 13.89 -1.56 19.41
N CYS A 188 14.51 -1.78 20.55
CA CYS A 188 13.85 -2.31 21.73
C CYS A 188 14.56 -1.78 22.98
N SER A 189 13.88 -1.80 24.11
CA SER A 189 14.44 -1.38 25.40
C SER A 189 15.57 -2.30 25.90
N ASN A 190 15.51 -3.62 25.59
CA ASN A 190 16.58 -4.58 25.86
C ASN A 190 17.22 -5.16 24.57
N PRO A 191 18.35 -4.61 24.09
CA PRO A 191 18.97 -4.98 22.81
C PRO A 191 19.53 -6.40 22.76
N THR A 192 19.65 -7.09 23.90
CA THR A 192 20.20 -8.45 23.97
C THR A 192 19.18 -9.56 23.68
N ASN A 193 17.89 -9.22 23.71
CA ASN A 193 16.81 -10.18 23.49
C ASN A 193 15.70 -9.59 22.59
N CYS A 194 16.10 -8.84 21.58
CA CYS A 194 15.15 -8.34 20.60
C CYS A 194 15.60 -8.67 19.19
N SER A 195 14.78 -9.46 18.53
CA SER A 195 14.85 -9.71 17.10
C SER A 195 13.47 -9.46 16.56
N VAL A 196 13.35 -8.51 15.66
CA VAL A 196 12.28 -8.61 14.68
C VAL A 196 12.71 -9.72 13.73
N GLY A 197 11.84 -10.70 13.49
CA GLY A 197 12.12 -11.69 12.47
C GLY A 197 12.38 -10.94 11.16
N ASN A 198 13.56 -11.17 10.56
CA ASN A 198 13.88 -10.60 9.25
C ASN A 198 12.98 -11.26 8.20
N GLN A 199 11.79 -10.73 8.06
CA GLN A 199 11.06 -10.75 6.81
C GLN A 199 11.20 -9.37 6.19
N ASP A 200 12.45 -9.05 5.81
CA ASP A 200 12.73 -8.08 4.76
C ASP A 200 11.92 -8.51 3.54
N ARG A 201 10.74 -7.91 3.39
CA ARG A 201 9.99 -7.93 2.15
C ARG A 201 10.18 -6.58 1.50
N SER A 202 11.36 -6.37 0.94
CA SER A 202 11.40 -5.63 -0.32
C SER A 202 10.52 -6.43 -1.28
N LEU A 203 9.33 -5.92 -1.50
CA LEU A 203 8.41 -6.47 -2.47
C LEU A 203 8.21 -5.35 -3.49
N SER A 204 8.89 -5.46 -4.64
CA SER A 204 8.55 -4.60 -5.77
C SER A 204 7.17 -4.98 -6.26
N SER A 205 6.31 -3.99 -6.46
CA SER A 205 4.86 -4.04 -6.68
C SER A 205 4.39 -4.69 -7.99
N GLU A 206 5.06 -5.73 -8.54
CA GLU A 206 4.69 -6.37 -9.83
C GLU A 206 3.32 -7.08 -9.83
N ALA A 207 2.56 -6.94 -8.74
CA ALA A 207 1.24 -7.46 -8.47
C ALA A 207 0.06 -6.63 -9.02
N ILE A 208 0.28 -5.50 -9.69
CA ILE A 208 -0.83 -4.67 -10.17
C ILE A 208 -1.29 -5.16 -11.56
N ILE A 209 -2.51 -5.74 -11.65
CA ILE A 209 -3.15 -5.98 -12.94
C ILE A 209 -3.59 -4.63 -13.51
N PHE A 210 -2.98 -4.30 -14.65
CA PHE A 210 -3.41 -3.20 -15.50
C PHE A 210 -4.77 -3.55 -16.14
N PRO A 211 -5.85 -2.79 -15.90
CA PRO A 211 -7.00 -2.88 -16.79
C PRO A 211 -6.52 -2.49 -18.20
N ALA A 212 -6.75 -3.38 -19.17
CA ALA A 212 -6.27 -3.26 -20.54
C ALA A 212 -6.41 -1.82 -21.08
N HIS A 213 -5.29 -1.22 -21.50
CA HIS A 213 -5.28 0.09 -22.13
C HIS A 213 -6.01 0.01 -23.48
N VAL A 214 -7.16 0.67 -23.59
CA VAL A 214 -7.86 0.83 -24.87
C VAL A 214 -7.31 2.09 -25.55
N THR A 215 -6.44 1.89 -26.53
CA THR A 215 -5.99 2.98 -27.40
C THR A 215 -7.11 3.32 -28.40
N ILE A 216 -7.78 4.46 -28.21
CA ILE A 216 -8.71 4.99 -29.21
C ILE A 216 -7.92 5.77 -30.26
N THR A 217 -7.66 5.15 -31.42
CA THR A 217 -7.14 5.88 -32.59
C THR A 217 -8.30 6.53 -33.34
N LYS A 218 -8.42 7.86 -33.24
CA LYS A 218 -9.35 8.62 -34.08
C LYS A 218 -8.74 8.84 -35.46
N LEU A 219 -9.04 7.94 -36.40
CA LEU A 219 -8.70 8.12 -37.81
C LEU A 219 -9.83 8.90 -38.51
N ALA A 220 -9.55 10.13 -38.94
CA ALA A 220 -10.43 10.84 -39.87
C ALA A 220 -10.02 10.45 -41.30
N VAL A 221 -10.97 9.92 -42.09
CA VAL A 221 -10.80 9.73 -43.54
C VAL A 221 -11.85 10.59 -44.27
N PRO A 222 -11.43 11.56 -45.10
CA PRO A 222 -10.04 11.91 -45.42
C PRO A 222 -9.34 12.70 -44.30
N GLN A 223 -8.02 12.66 -44.30
CA GLN A 223 -7.15 13.37 -43.35
C GLN A 223 -7.03 14.90 -43.63
N SER A 224 -7.98 15.48 -44.37
CA SER A 224 -7.99 16.88 -44.80
C SER A 224 -9.34 17.55 -44.52
N GLU A 225 -9.35 18.89 -44.50
CA GLU A 225 -10.58 19.68 -44.37
C GLU A 225 -11.59 19.28 -45.46
N GLN A 226 -12.71 18.65 -45.08
CA GLN A 226 -13.85 18.47 -45.97
C GLN A 226 -14.81 19.63 -45.79
N ARG A 227 -14.95 20.45 -46.84
CA ARG A 227 -16.02 21.42 -46.93
C ARG A 227 -17.28 20.73 -47.42
N PHE A 228 -18.25 20.60 -46.53
CA PHE A 228 -19.60 20.22 -46.92
C PHE A 228 -20.29 21.45 -47.52
N LEU A 229 -20.52 21.42 -48.83
CA LEU A 229 -21.31 22.44 -49.49
C LEU A 229 -22.77 22.23 -49.10
N HIS A 230 -23.26 23.02 -48.16
CA HIS A 230 -24.70 23.20 -48.01
C HIS A 230 -25.18 24.08 -49.16
N SER A 231 -26.00 23.55 -50.05
CA SER A 231 -26.82 24.38 -50.93
C SER A 231 -28.02 24.83 -50.12
N PRO A 232 -28.13 26.11 -49.72
CA PRO A 232 -29.40 26.60 -49.21
C PRO A 232 -30.39 26.57 -50.37
N GLN A 233 -31.31 25.61 -50.33
CA GLN A 233 -32.48 25.64 -51.19
C GLN A 233 -33.39 26.73 -50.62
N LEU A 234 -33.15 27.98 -51.03
CA LEU A 234 -34.10 29.06 -50.85
C LEU A 234 -35.33 28.70 -51.68
N ALA A 235 -36.34 28.11 -51.03
CA ALA A 235 -37.69 28.18 -51.52
C ALA A 235 -38.10 29.65 -51.45
N LEU A 236 -38.13 30.32 -52.61
CA LEU A 236 -38.91 31.53 -52.79
C LEU A 236 -40.30 31.09 -53.22
N ASP A 237 -41.29 31.70 -52.58
CA ASP A 237 -42.74 31.43 -52.64
C ASP A 237 -43.33 31.23 -54.05
#